data_AF-A0A1C5WV19-F1
#
_entry.id   AF-A0A1C5WV19-F1
#
_cell.length_a   1.000
_cell.length_b   1.000
_cell.length_c   1.000
_cell.angle_alpha   90.00
_cell.angle_beta   90.00
_cell.angle_gamma   90.00
#
_symmetry.space_group_name_H-M   'P 1'
#
loop_
_entity.id
_entity.type
_entity.pdbx_description
1 polymer ?
#
loop_
_entity_poly.entity_id
_entity_poly.type
_entity_poly.pdbx_seq_one_letter_code
_entity_poly.pdbx_strand_id
1 'polypeptide(L)'
;MSVLRVENLSKRYGKKQVLKGITCEFHTGINALLGPNGAGKTTIMNCISGVIKKSGGSVTLDGQDVFEMGEKYREKLSFQFQYQPFYPSYTAHEFLRFSALLKGMPEPLIEDEIRRVLGLVNLSENLDDKIKSFSGGMKQRLAIAQTILNSPEILIFDEPSAGLDPFEREQFKRIMVKLKETSIIIISTHIVSDIDTITDDLIILNKGSVIANDSPDVLFEHIRGMVWDIPKADIGLLPIENIYYEDTKSKTISKTKPTPNAVMSEPTMNDLYFCGQLDGGVFE
;
A
#
# COMPACT_ATOMS: atom_id res chain seq x y z
N MET A 1 -19.66 3.10 -8.31
CA MET A 1 -18.20 3.26 -8.22
C MET A 1 -17.57 1.92 -8.57
N SER A 2 -16.36 1.92 -9.15
CA SER A 2 -15.71 0.68 -9.55
C SER A 2 -15.27 -0.12 -8.30
N VAL A 3 -15.39 -1.44 -8.35
CA VAL A 3 -15.01 -2.34 -7.26
C VAL A 3 -14.14 -3.46 -7.80
N LEU A 4 -12.94 -3.59 -7.24
CA LEU A 4 -12.05 -4.72 -7.49
C LEU A 4 -12.23 -5.74 -6.37
N ARG A 5 -12.78 -6.90 -6.70
CA ARG A 5 -13.05 -7.97 -5.74
C ARG A 5 -12.06 -9.13 -5.92
N VAL A 6 -11.58 -9.65 -4.80
CA VAL A 6 -10.76 -10.86 -4.70
C VAL A 6 -11.55 -11.89 -3.92
N GLU A 7 -11.78 -13.07 -4.49
CA GLU A 7 -12.52 -14.15 -3.81
C GLU A 7 -11.69 -15.44 -3.73
N ASN A 8 -11.49 -15.92 -2.51
CA ASN A 8 -10.78 -17.16 -2.19
C ASN A 8 -9.44 -17.32 -2.94
N LEU A 9 -8.72 -16.20 -3.11
CA LEU A 9 -7.50 -16.15 -3.90
C LEU A 9 -6.40 -16.96 -3.22
N SER A 10 -5.83 -17.89 -3.98
CA SER A 10 -4.74 -18.73 -3.50
C SER A 10 -3.56 -18.70 -4.46
N LYS A 11 -2.36 -18.83 -3.88
CA LYS A 11 -1.11 -18.88 -4.63
C LYS A 11 -0.14 -19.84 -3.97
N ARG A 12 0.35 -20.79 -4.76
CA ARG A 12 1.40 -21.75 -4.40
C ARG A 12 2.63 -21.56 -5.28
N TYR A 13 3.81 -21.66 -4.65
CA TYR A 13 5.11 -21.78 -5.31
C TYR A 13 5.69 -23.13 -4.94
N GLY A 14 5.61 -24.09 -5.86
CA GLY A 14 5.89 -25.50 -5.56
C GLY A 14 5.03 -25.99 -4.39
N LYS A 15 5.68 -26.40 -3.30
CA LYS A 15 5.00 -26.89 -2.08
C LYS A 15 4.55 -25.78 -1.12
N LYS A 16 5.10 -24.57 -1.23
CA LYS A 16 4.80 -23.46 -0.32
C LYS A 16 3.53 -22.73 -0.74
N GLN A 17 2.52 -22.73 0.13
CA GLN A 17 1.32 -21.92 -0.05
C GLN A 17 1.55 -20.53 0.57
N VAL A 18 1.52 -19.50 -0.29
CA VAL A 18 1.76 -18.10 0.11
C VAL A 18 0.45 -17.36 0.36
N LEU A 19 -0.58 -17.58 -0.47
CA LEU A 19 -1.93 -17.06 -0.22
C LEU A 19 -2.90 -18.22 0.07
N LYS A 20 -3.67 -18.09 1.13
CA LYS A 20 -4.50 -19.15 1.74
C LYS A 20 -6.01 -18.84 1.65
N GLY A 21 -6.48 -18.45 0.47
CA GLY A 21 -7.91 -18.15 0.28
C GLY A 21 -8.25 -16.74 0.75
N ILE A 22 -7.55 -15.74 0.19
CA ILE A 22 -7.79 -14.34 0.50
C ILE A 22 -9.12 -13.91 -0.13
N THR A 23 -9.99 -13.31 0.67
CA THR A 23 -11.21 -12.64 0.21
C THR A 23 -11.20 -11.21 0.74
N CYS A 24 -11.26 -10.23 -0.17
CA CYS A 24 -11.30 -8.80 0.15
C CYS A 24 -11.83 -8.00 -1.06
N GLU A 25 -12.21 -6.76 -0.80
CA GLU A 25 -12.64 -5.80 -1.82
C GLU A 25 -11.74 -4.57 -1.75
N PHE A 26 -11.53 -3.93 -2.90
CA PHE A 26 -10.83 -2.66 -3.01
C PHE A 26 -11.76 -1.65 -3.68
N HIS A 27 -11.91 -0.49 -3.06
CA HIS A 27 -12.81 0.58 -3.51
C HIS A 27 -12.03 1.79 -4.03
N THR A 28 -12.72 2.70 -4.72
CA THR A 28 -12.18 4.02 -5.03
C THR A 28 -11.76 4.70 -3.72
N GLY A 29 -10.51 5.14 -3.63
CA GLY A 29 -9.89 5.53 -2.38
C GLY A 29 -8.53 4.84 -2.16
N ILE A 30 -7.95 5.05 -0.98
CA ILE A 30 -6.68 4.45 -0.56
C ILE A 30 -6.95 3.20 0.26
N ASN A 31 -6.58 2.06 -0.30
CA ASN A 31 -6.67 0.75 0.31
C ASN A 31 -5.27 0.29 0.72
N ALA A 32 -5.02 0.27 2.03
CA ALA A 32 -3.72 -0.10 2.57
C ALA A 32 -3.62 -1.61 2.84
N LEU A 33 -2.56 -2.24 2.34
CA LEU A 33 -2.17 -3.60 2.67
C LEU A 33 -1.05 -3.55 3.72
N LEU A 34 -1.40 -3.84 4.97
CA LEU A 34 -0.46 -3.97 6.08
C LEU A 34 -0.15 -5.42 6.40
N GLY A 35 1.03 -5.67 6.94
CA GLY A 35 1.45 -6.98 7.42
C GLY A 35 2.96 -7.15 7.40
N PRO A 36 3.51 -8.13 8.13
CA PRO A 36 4.95 -8.35 8.18
C PRO A 36 5.52 -8.81 6.84
N ASN A 37 6.85 -8.82 6.73
CA ASN A 37 7.53 -9.39 5.58
C ASN A 37 7.16 -10.86 5.40
N GLY A 38 6.81 -11.24 4.18
CA GLY A 38 6.35 -12.61 3.87
C GLY A 38 4.87 -12.87 4.18
N ALA A 39 4.09 -11.88 4.61
CA ALA A 39 2.64 -12.03 4.82
C ALA A 39 1.84 -12.30 3.54
N GLY A 40 2.39 -11.93 2.36
CA GLY A 40 1.76 -12.15 1.06
C GLY A 40 1.42 -10.88 0.28
N LYS A 41 1.69 -9.67 0.80
CA LYS A 41 1.37 -8.36 0.19
C LYS A 41 1.76 -8.26 -1.30
N THR A 42 3.04 -8.40 -1.62
CA THR A 42 3.52 -8.39 -3.02
C THR A 42 2.91 -9.51 -3.86
N THR A 43 2.58 -10.67 -3.26
CA THR A 43 2.00 -11.80 -3.99
C THR A 43 0.54 -11.52 -4.38
N ILE A 44 -0.28 -10.95 -3.48
CA ILE A 44 -1.66 -10.57 -3.83
C ILE A 44 -1.67 -9.47 -4.90
N MET A 45 -0.83 -8.45 -4.76
CA MET A 45 -0.72 -7.36 -5.75
C MET A 45 -0.28 -7.87 -7.13
N ASN A 46 0.68 -8.80 -7.18
CA ASN A 46 1.09 -9.45 -8.44
C ASN A 46 -0.03 -10.33 -9.05
N CYS A 47 -0.87 -10.95 -8.23
CA CYS A 47 -2.02 -11.71 -8.72
C CYS A 47 -3.10 -10.76 -9.27
N ILE A 48 -3.39 -9.66 -8.57
CA ILE A 48 -4.34 -8.63 -9.00
C ILE A 48 -3.91 -8.00 -10.32
N SER A 49 -2.64 -7.62 -10.45
CA SER A 49 -2.09 -7.02 -11.68
C SER A 49 -1.92 -8.00 -12.85
N GLY A 50 -2.09 -9.30 -12.61
CA GLY A 50 -1.88 -10.34 -13.62
C GLY A 50 -0.40 -10.64 -13.93
N VAL A 51 0.56 -10.03 -13.21
CA VAL A 51 2.00 -10.30 -13.33
C VAL A 51 2.32 -11.76 -13.00
N ILE A 52 1.60 -12.35 -12.03
CA ILE A 52 1.70 -13.77 -11.72
C ILE A 52 0.33 -14.45 -11.80
N LYS A 53 0.30 -15.66 -12.36
CA LYS A 53 -0.92 -16.48 -12.38
C LYS A 53 -1.29 -16.96 -10.98
N LYS A 54 -2.54 -16.74 -10.57
CA LYS A 54 -3.13 -17.34 -9.35
C LYS A 54 -3.18 -18.87 -9.43
N SER A 55 -3.17 -19.54 -8.27
CA SER A 55 -3.35 -21.00 -8.20
C SER A 55 -4.82 -21.40 -8.07
N GLY A 56 -5.67 -20.51 -7.58
CA GLY A 56 -7.12 -20.69 -7.42
C GLY A 56 -7.80 -19.40 -6.98
N GLY A 57 -9.12 -19.43 -6.86
CA GLY A 57 -9.95 -18.24 -6.60
C GLY A 57 -10.14 -17.37 -7.84
N SER A 58 -10.71 -16.18 -7.67
CA SER A 58 -11.00 -15.21 -8.73
C SER A 58 -10.55 -13.80 -8.33
N VAL A 59 -10.32 -12.98 -9.34
CA VAL A 59 -10.14 -11.53 -9.20
C VAL A 59 -11.03 -10.91 -10.26
N THR A 60 -11.97 -10.07 -9.84
CA THR A 60 -12.95 -9.44 -10.73
C THR A 60 -12.95 -7.93 -10.58
N LEU A 61 -13.05 -7.20 -11.69
CA LEU A 61 -13.32 -5.77 -11.71
C LEU A 61 -14.76 -5.56 -12.16
N ASP A 62 -15.59 -4.94 -11.33
CA ASP A 62 -17.02 -4.70 -11.62
C ASP A 62 -17.78 -5.97 -12.05
N GLY A 63 -17.44 -7.09 -11.42
CA GLY A 63 -18.04 -8.40 -11.67
C GLY A 63 -17.46 -9.16 -12.88
N GLN A 64 -16.53 -8.59 -13.64
CA GLN A 64 -15.86 -9.26 -14.76
C GLN A 64 -14.49 -9.80 -14.34
N ASP A 65 -14.17 -11.06 -14.69
CA ASP A 65 -12.86 -11.66 -14.37
C ASP A 65 -11.72 -10.94 -15.12
N VAL A 66 -10.69 -10.53 -14.36
CA VAL A 66 -9.60 -9.71 -14.89
C VAL A 66 -8.69 -10.45 -15.89
N PHE A 67 -8.64 -11.79 -15.81
CA PHE A 67 -7.89 -12.61 -16.77
C PHE A 67 -8.65 -12.75 -18.09
N GLU A 68 -9.98 -12.80 -18.05
CA GLU A 68 -10.83 -12.76 -19.25
C GLU A 68 -10.80 -11.39 -19.93
N MET A 69 -10.76 -10.31 -19.14
CA MET A 69 -10.60 -8.94 -19.67
C MET A 69 -9.27 -8.73 -20.41
N GLY A 70 -8.20 -9.42 -20.00
CA GLY A 70 -6.92 -9.42 -20.67
C GLY A 70 -6.31 -8.02 -20.83
N GLU A 71 -6.12 -7.57 -22.07
CA GLU A 71 -5.55 -6.26 -22.39
C GLU A 71 -6.38 -5.10 -21.85
N LYS A 72 -7.71 -5.19 -21.91
CA LYS A 72 -8.62 -4.15 -21.42
C LYS A 72 -8.48 -3.88 -19.93
N TYR A 73 -8.13 -4.92 -19.15
CA TYR A 73 -7.84 -4.74 -17.74
C TYR A 73 -6.47 -4.09 -17.51
N ARG A 74 -5.46 -4.47 -18.30
CA ARG A 74 -4.13 -3.85 -18.22
C ARG A 74 -4.12 -2.37 -18.63
N GLU A 75 -5.01 -1.95 -19.51
CA GLU A 75 -5.20 -0.53 -19.85
C GLU A 75 -5.71 0.31 -18.66
N LYS A 76 -6.46 -0.31 -17.75
CA LYS A 76 -7.04 0.33 -16.56
C LYS A 76 -6.10 0.35 -15.35
N LEU A 77 -5.01 -0.41 -15.38
CA LEU A 77 -4.15 -0.67 -14.23
C LEU A 77 -2.71 -0.19 -14.48
N SER A 78 -2.13 0.45 -13.47
CA SER A 78 -0.68 0.65 -13.40
C SER A 78 -0.11 0.08 -12.11
N PHE A 79 1.10 -0.45 -12.20
CA PHE A 79 1.83 -1.02 -11.08
C PHE A 79 3.22 -0.39 -10.98
N GLN A 80 3.47 0.30 -9.88
CA GLN A 80 4.81 0.68 -9.45
C GLN A 80 5.44 -0.41 -8.57
N PHE A 81 6.51 -1.02 -9.08
CA PHE A 81 7.34 -1.94 -8.28
C PHE A 81 8.24 -1.16 -7.31
N GLN A 82 8.68 -1.84 -6.25
CA GLN A 82 9.59 -1.27 -5.24
C GLN A 82 10.88 -0.69 -5.86
N TYR A 83 11.43 -1.33 -6.90
CA TYR A 83 12.59 -0.84 -7.63
C TYR A 83 12.22 -0.50 -9.07
N GLN A 84 12.31 0.78 -9.41
CA GLN A 84 12.08 1.26 -10.76
C GLN A 84 13.41 1.45 -11.50
N PRO A 85 13.64 0.72 -12.60
CA PRO A 85 14.83 0.94 -13.42
C PRO A 85 14.65 2.23 -14.23
N PHE A 86 15.57 3.18 -14.03
CA PHE A 86 15.64 4.41 -14.82
C PHE A 86 16.80 4.36 -15.82
N TYR A 87 16.63 5.04 -16.95
CA TYR A 87 17.70 5.32 -17.90
C TYR A 87 18.40 6.63 -17.48
N PRO A 88 19.60 6.60 -16.87
CA PRO A 88 20.14 7.80 -16.22
C PRO A 88 20.49 8.93 -17.20
N SER A 89 20.68 8.61 -18.48
CA SER A 89 20.96 9.57 -19.54
C SER A 89 19.73 10.30 -20.05
N TYR A 90 18.52 9.77 -19.82
CA TYR A 90 17.27 10.34 -20.31
C TYR A 90 16.88 11.55 -19.45
N THR A 91 16.16 12.50 -20.04
CA THR A 91 15.43 13.52 -19.29
C THR A 91 14.13 12.95 -18.71
N ALA A 92 13.51 13.67 -17.77
CA ALA A 92 12.17 13.30 -17.28
C ALA A 92 11.15 13.26 -18.42
N HIS A 93 11.20 14.21 -19.35
CA HIS A 93 10.39 14.22 -20.57
C HIS A 93 10.60 12.98 -21.43
N GLU A 94 11.85 12.68 -21.80
CA GLU A 94 12.18 11.54 -22.66
C GLU A 94 11.71 10.22 -22.06
N PHE A 95 11.88 10.05 -20.75
CA PHE A 95 11.45 8.85 -20.03
C PHE A 95 9.94 8.71 -19.96
N LEU A 96 9.21 9.78 -19.67
CA LEU A 96 7.75 9.75 -19.62
C LEU A 96 7.14 9.59 -21.02
N ARG A 97 7.70 10.25 -22.04
CA ARG A 97 7.30 10.08 -23.44
C ARG A 97 7.50 8.63 -23.90
N PHE A 98 8.67 8.06 -23.60
CA PHE A 98 8.94 6.64 -23.86
C PHE A 98 7.91 5.73 -23.17
N SER A 99 7.62 5.99 -21.90
CA SER A 99 6.63 5.22 -21.14
C SER A 99 5.20 5.36 -21.69
N ALA A 100 4.80 6.56 -22.12
CA ALA A 100 3.49 6.83 -22.71
C ALA A 100 3.31 6.09 -24.05
N LEU A 101 4.34 6.06 -24.89
CA LEU A 101 4.34 5.31 -26.14
C LEU A 101 4.22 3.79 -25.90
N LEU A 102 4.94 3.26 -24.89
CA LEU A 102 4.81 1.84 -24.51
C LEU A 102 3.41 1.49 -23.99
N LYS A 103 2.72 2.43 -23.35
CA LYS A 103 1.32 2.28 -22.92
C LYS A 103 0.31 2.43 -24.08
N GLY A 104 0.77 2.67 -25.31
CA GLY A 104 -0.12 2.83 -26.48
C GLY A 104 -0.91 4.14 -26.48
N MET A 105 -0.44 5.16 -25.76
CA MET A 105 -1.13 6.45 -25.69
C MET A 105 -1.10 7.16 -27.06
N PRO A 106 -2.20 7.78 -27.51
CA PRO A 106 -2.21 8.56 -28.75
C PRO A 106 -1.20 9.72 -28.66
N GLU A 107 -0.29 9.81 -29.63
CA GLU A 107 0.77 10.84 -29.66
C GLU A 107 0.27 12.27 -29.41
N PRO A 108 -0.88 12.73 -29.95
CA PRO A 108 -1.38 14.08 -29.70
C PRO A 108 -1.69 14.39 -28.22
N LEU A 109 -1.89 13.38 -27.38
CA LEU A 109 -2.23 13.54 -25.96
C LEU A 109 -1.00 13.49 -25.03
N ILE A 110 0.14 13.00 -25.54
CA ILE A 110 1.29 12.65 -24.69
C ILE A 110 1.88 13.89 -24.00
N GLU A 111 2.06 14.99 -24.71
CA GLU A 111 2.71 16.18 -24.14
C GLU A 111 1.89 16.82 -23.02
N ASP A 112 0.58 16.91 -23.19
CA ASP A 112 -0.32 17.43 -22.14
C ASP A 112 -0.36 16.50 -20.93
N GLU A 113 -0.36 15.18 -21.17
CA GLU A 113 -0.31 14.18 -20.11
C GLU A 113 1.00 14.24 -19.33
N ILE A 114 2.15 14.38 -20.00
CA ILE A 114 3.46 14.55 -19.35
C ILE A 114 3.45 15.77 -18.43
N ARG A 115 2.95 16.91 -18.92
CA ARG A 115 2.84 18.13 -18.12
C ARG A 115 1.92 17.94 -16.91
N ARG A 116 0.78 17.26 -17.11
CA ARG A 116 -0.16 16.95 -16.02
C ARG A 116 0.50 16.11 -14.94
N VAL A 117 1.13 14.99 -15.30
CA VAL A 117 1.72 14.08 -14.30
C VAL A 117 2.92 14.69 -13.58
N LEU A 118 3.77 15.45 -14.28
CA LEU A 118 4.88 16.19 -13.66
C LEU A 118 4.39 17.27 -12.71
N GLY A 119 3.30 17.96 -13.06
CA GLY A 119 2.64 18.92 -12.17
C GLY A 119 2.09 18.28 -10.90
N LEU A 120 1.47 17.11 -11.01
CA LEU A 120 0.94 16.38 -9.84
C LEU A 120 2.03 16.00 -8.83
N VAL A 121 3.22 15.65 -9.33
CA VAL A 121 4.36 15.22 -8.51
C VAL A 121 5.40 16.32 -8.25
N ASN A 122 5.08 17.58 -8.54
CA ASN A 122 5.97 18.74 -8.34
C ASN A 122 7.35 18.58 -9.00
N LEU A 123 7.39 18.16 -10.27
CA LEU A 123 8.61 18.04 -11.08
C LEU A 123 8.55 18.81 -12.41
N SER A 124 7.60 19.74 -12.56
CA SER A 124 7.42 20.51 -13.80
C SER A 124 8.67 21.29 -14.24
N GLU A 125 9.43 21.82 -13.29
CA GLU A 125 10.66 22.58 -13.56
C GLU A 125 11.85 21.67 -13.95
N ASN A 126 11.74 20.36 -13.71
CA ASN A 126 12.79 19.37 -13.99
C ASN A 126 12.52 18.58 -15.28
N LEU A 127 11.65 19.07 -16.15
CA LEU A 127 11.20 18.38 -17.36
C LEU A 127 12.38 18.00 -18.28
N ASP A 128 13.32 18.91 -18.48
CA ASP A 128 14.50 18.75 -19.34
C ASP A 128 15.76 18.27 -18.59
N ASP A 129 15.66 18.07 -17.27
CA ASP A 129 16.78 17.60 -16.46
C ASP A 129 17.01 16.10 -16.66
N LYS A 130 18.28 15.70 -16.73
CA LYS A 130 18.66 14.29 -16.83
C LYS A 130 18.40 13.54 -15.53
N ILE A 131 17.82 12.34 -15.60
CA ILE A 131 17.45 11.55 -14.42
C ILE A 131 18.66 11.22 -13.52
N LYS A 132 19.88 11.16 -14.07
CA LYS A 132 21.09 11.00 -13.26
C LYS A 132 21.32 12.12 -12.23
N SER A 133 20.80 13.33 -12.45
CA SER A 133 20.90 14.44 -11.48
C SER A 133 19.82 14.39 -10.39
N PHE A 134 18.80 13.53 -10.54
CA PHE A 134 17.69 13.47 -9.59
C PHE A 134 18.12 12.84 -8.26
N SER A 135 17.63 13.42 -7.17
CA SER A 135 17.70 12.80 -5.84
C SER A 135 16.87 11.50 -5.80
N GLY A 136 17.00 10.71 -4.73
CA GLY A 136 16.16 9.53 -4.51
C GLY A 136 14.67 9.86 -4.51
N GLY A 137 14.27 10.93 -3.79
CA GLY A 137 12.90 11.42 -3.75
C GLY A 137 12.37 11.88 -5.11
N MET A 138 13.18 12.62 -5.88
CA MET A 138 12.81 13.02 -7.25
C MET A 138 12.61 11.82 -8.17
N LYS A 139 13.48 10.80 -8.09
CA LYS A 139 13.30 9.54 -8.84
C LYS A 139 12.02 8.83 -8.43
N GLN A 140 11.70 8.80 -7.15
CA GLN A 140 10.46 8.20 -6.66
C GLN A 140 9.22 8.95 -7.18
N ARG A 141 9.24 10.28 -7.14
CA ARG A 141 8.17 11.11 -7.72
C ARG A 141 8.04 10.91 -9.24
N LEU A 142 9.15 10.75 -9.96
CA LEU A 142 9.12 10.42 -11.39
C LEU A 142 8.53 9.02 -11.66
N ALA A 143 8.83 8.02 -10.80
CA ALA A 143 8.21 6.70 -10.89
C ALA A 143 6.69 6.77 -10.65
N ILE A 144 6.24 7.59 -9.70
CA ILE A 144 4.81 7.84 -9.48
C ILE A 144 4.20 8.51 -10.72
N ALA A 145 4.85 9.54 -11.29
CA ALA A 145 4.39 10.21 -12.51
C ALA A 145 4.21 9.24 -13.68
N GLN A 146 5.17 8.33 -13.89
CA GLN A 146 5.07 7.27 -14.88
C GLN A 146 3.88 6.33 -14.61
N THR A 147 3.67 5.98 -13.33
CA THR A 147 2.60 5.08 -12.91
C THR A 147 1.23 5.68 -13.21
N ILE A 148 1.05 6.97 -12.96
CA ILE A 148 -0.22 7.67 -13.18
C ILE A 148 -0.44 8.16 -14.63
N LEU A 149 0.49 7.90 -15.55
CA LEU A 149 0.29 8.14 -16.99
C LEU A 149 -0.95 7.39 -17.48
N ASN A 150 -1.74 8.07 -18.33
CA ASN A 150 -3.01 7.64 -18.90
C ASN A 150 -4.17 7.56 -17.90
N SER A 151 -4.05 8.22 -16.74
CA SER A 151 -5.08 8.24 -15.67
C SER A 151 -5.69 6.87 -15.35
N PRO A 152 -4.89 5.89 -14.86
CA PRO A 152 -5.38 4.54 -14.56
C PRO A 152 -6.48 4.54 -13.50
N GLU A 153 -7.47 3.66 -13.68
CA GLU A 153 -8.53 3.41 -12.70
C GLU A 153 -8.00 2.69 -11.45
N ILE A 154 -6.95 1.87 -11.62
CA ILE A 154 -6.31 1.09 -10.55
C ILE A 154 -4.83 1.41 -10.49
N LEU A 155 -4.36 1.82 -9.32
CA LEU A 155 -2.96 2.12 -9.04
C LEU A 155 -2.45 1.19 -7.94
N ILE A 156 -1.40 0.44 -8.23
CA ILE A 156 -0.74 -0.44 -7.26
C ILE A 156 0.65 0.08 -6.97
N PHE A 157 0.96 0.24 -5.68
CA PHE A 157 2.24 0.70 -5.18
C PHE A 157 2.81 -0.30 -4.18
N ASP A 158 3.94 -0.94 -4.50
CA ASP A 158 4.63 -1.85 -3.58
C ASP A 158 5.76 -1.13 -2.83
N GLU A 159 5.56 -0.86 -1.54
CA GLU A 159 6.50 -0.15 -0.66
C GLU A 159 7.00 1.20 -1.23
N PRO A 160 6.12 2.10 -1.70
CA PRO A 160 6.49 3.28 -2.47
C PRO A 160 7.21 4.37 -1.67
N SER A 161 7.17 4.33 -0.34
CA SER A 161 7.83 5.31 0.52
C SER A 161 9.16 4.79 1.09
N ALA A 162 9.54 3.56 0.74
CA ALA A 162 10.76 2.94 1.24
C ALA A 162 12.01 3.75 0.82
N GLY A 163 12.83 4.12 1.81
CA GLY A 163 14.05 4.89 1.58
C GLY A 163 13.84 6.39 1.36
N LEU A 164 12.61 6.90 1.48
CA LEU A 164 12.32 8.33 1.46
C LEU A 164 12.59 8.97 2.84
N ASP A 165 13.09 10.22 2.80
CA ASP A 165 13.18 11.07 3.98
C ASP A 165 11.78 11.58 4.43
N PRO A 166 11.65 12.20 5.61
CA PRO A 166 10.35 12.66 6.11
C PRO A 166 9.62 13.65 5.20
N PHE A 167 10.34 14.56 4.52
CA PHE A 167 9.72 15.54 3.64
C PHE A 167 9.14 14.86 2.39
N GLU A 168 9.89 13.92 1.82
CA GLU A 168 9.49 13.15 0.65
C GLU A 168 8.28 12.23 0.92
N ARG A 169 8.16 11.67 2.13
CA ARG A 169 6.98 10.91 2.56
C ARG A 169 5.73 11.76 2.63
N GLU A 170 5.83 12.99 3.13
CA GLU A 170 4.72 13.93 3.14
C GLU A 170 4.29 14.34 1.72
N GLN A 171 5.25 14.48 0.78
CA GLN A 171 4.91 14.69 -0.63
C GLN A 171 4.20 13.47 -1.23
N PHE A 172 4.65 12.26 -0.93
CA PHE A 172 3.97 11.03 -1.35
C PHE A 172 2.50 11.02 -0.89
N LYS A 173 2.24 11.26 0.40
CA LYS A 173 0.87 11.33 0.94
C LYS A 173 0.00 12.34 0.19
N ARG A 174 0.52 13.54 -0.06
CA ARG A 174 -0.20 14.59 -0.81
C ARG A 174 -0.55 14.15 -2.22
N ILE A 175 0.34 13.42 -2.89
CA ILE A 175 0.07 12.88 -4.23
C ILE A 175 -1.03 11.81 -4.13
N MET A 176 -0.96 10.89 -3.18
CA MET A 176 -1.99 9.84 -3.00
C MET A 176 -3.37 10.44 -2.73
N VAL A 177 -3.46 11.45 -1.86
CA VAL A 177 -4.72 12.15 -1.56
C VAL A 177 -5.32 12.83 -2.80
N LYS A 178 -4.49 13.37 -3.71
CA LYS A 178 -4.99 13.94 -4.97
C LYS A 178 -5.56 12.87 -5.92
N LEU A 179 -5.03 11.66 -5.88
CA LEU A 179 -5.39 10.57 -6.81
C LEU A 179 -6.60 9.75 -6.33
N LYS A 180 -6.87 9.74 -5.02
CA LYS A 180 -7.85 8.84 -4.40
C LYS A 180 -9.30 9.10 -4.84
N GLU A 181 -9.61 10.31 -5.29
CA GLU A 181 -10.95 10.71 -5.73
C GLU A 181 -11.43 9.96 -6.99
N THR A 182 -10.50 9.46 -7.81
CA THR A 182 -10.82 8.87 -9.11
C THR A 182 -10.33 7.45 -9.30
N SER A 183 -9.48 6.95 -8.41
CA SER A 183 -8.78 5.69 -8.60
C SER A 183 -8.88 4.78 -7.37
N ILE A 184 -8.90 3.47 -7.62
CA ILE A 184 -8.61 2.45 -6.61
C ILE A 184 -7.11 2.44 -6.40
N ILE A 185 -6.65 2.89 -5.23
CA ILE A 185 -5.22 2.93 -4.90
C ILE A 185 -4.93 1.80 -3.90
N ILE A 186 -4.04 0.88 -4.26
CA ILE A 186 -3.58 -0.22 -3.41
C ILE A 186 -2.13 0.06 -3.02
N ILE A 187 -1.87 0.26 -1.73
CA ILE A 187 -0.52 0.55 -1.22
C ILE A 187 -0.12 -0.57 -0.28
N SER A 188 0.99 -1.25 -0.55
CA SER A 188 1.67 -2.04 0.48
C SER A 188 2.66 -1.16 1.23
N THR A 189 2.69 -1.31 2.54
CA THR A 189 3.75 -0.73 3.37
C THR A 189 3.95 -1.55 4.64
N HIS A 190 5.15 -1.49 5.20
CA HIS A 190 5.41 -1.88 6.60
C HIS A 190 5.61 -0.65 7.51
N ILE A 191 5.48 0.55 6.95
CA ILE A 191 5.63 1.82 7.63
C ILE A 191 4.25 2.43 7.79
N VAL A 192 3.67 2.20 8.97
CA VAL A 192 2.32 2.64 9.33
C VAL A 192 2.14 4.16 9.20
N SER A 193 3.14 4.94 9.64
CA SER A 193 3.10 6.40 9.60
C SER A 193 2.98 6.99 8.18
N ASP A 194 3.20 6.19 7.13
CA ASP A 194 3.13 6.68 5.75
C ASP A 194 1.70 6.63 5.20
N ILE A 195 0.79 5.93 5.88
CA ILE A 195 -0.59 5.68 5.42
C ILE A 195 -1.66 6.02 6.46
N ASP A 196 -1.29 6.16 7.74
CA ASP A 196 -2.18 6.33 8.89
C ASP A 196 -3.27 7.40 8.71
N THR A 197 -2.93 8.56 8.15
CA THR A 197 -3.84 9.70 7.99
C THR A 197 -4.58 9.75 6.66
N ILE A 198 -4.23 8.89 5.71
CA ILE A 198 -4.75 8.93 4.33
C ILE A 198 -5.50 7.68 3.91
N THR A 199 -5.43 6.60 4.71
CA THR A 199 -6.08 5.32 4.41
C THR A 199 -7.60 5.43 4.57
N ASP A 200 -8.33 4.97 3.56
CA ASP A 200 -9.78 4.84 3.62
C ASP A 200 -10.17 3.41 4.06
N ASP A 201 -9.53 2.39 3.49
CA ASP A 201 -9.74 0.96 3.80
C ASP A 201 -8.43 0.27 4.21
N LEU A 202 -8.45 -0.55 5.26
CA LEU A 202 -7.29 -1.27 5.76
C LEU A 202 -7.46 -2.79 5.70
N ILE A 203 -6.53 -3.45 5.01
CA ILE A 203 -6.41 -4.92 4.96
C ILE A 203 -5.13 -5.32 5.69
N ILE A 204 -5.28 -6.09 6.76
CA ILE A 204 -4.16 -6.64 7.53
C ILE A 204 -3.95 -8.10 7.13
N LEU A 205 -2.78 -8.40 6.56
CA LEU A 205 -2.36 -9.72 6.15
C LEU A 205 -1.37 -10.32 7.15
N ASN A 206 -1.57 -11.59 7.50
CA ASN A 206 -0.60 -12.36 8.26
C ASN A 206 -0.54 -13.81 7.76
N LYS A 207 0.67 -14.34 7.58
CA LYS A 207 0.94 -15.73 7.15
C LYS A 207 0.07 -16.21 5.96
N GLY A 208 -0.27 -15.32 5.02
CA GLY A 208 -1.05 -15.64 3.83
C GLY A 208 -2.57 -15.58 3.98
N SER A 209 -3.09 -15.03 5.08
CA SER A 209 -4.51 -14.87 5.38
C SER A 209 -4.87 -13.41 5.68
N VAL A 210 -6.12 -13.03 5.46
CA VAL A 210 -6.69 -11.76 5.93
C VAL A 210 -7.03 -11.90 7.41
N ILE A 211 -6.53 -10.99 8.23
CA ILE A 211 -6.81 -10.92 9.68
C ILE A 211 -7.86 -9.85 9.97
N ALA A 212 -7.81 -8.74 9.24
CA ALA A 212 -8.79 -7.66 9.31
C ALA A 212 -8.95 -7.04 7.92
N ASN A 213 -10.15 -6.56 7.61
CA ASN A 213 -10.50 -5.90 6.35
C ASN A 213 -11.70 -4.98 6.59
N ASP A 214 -11.45 -3.72 6.94
CA ASP A 214 -12.47 -2.69 7.15
C ASP A 214 -11.80 -1.31 7.14
N SER A 215 -12.58 -0.24 7.29
CA SER A 215 -12.08 1.10 7.55
C SER A 215 -11.31 1.16 8.88
N PRO A 216 -10.27 2.00 8.99
CA PRO A 216 -9.50 2.15 10.24
C PRO A 216 -10.38 2.44 11.47
N ASP A 217 -11.40 3.28 11.32
CA ASP A 217 -12.31 3.64 12.41
C ASP A 217 -13.06 2.43 12.98
N VAL A 218 -13.58 1.54 12.10
CA VAL A 218 -14.25 0.30 12.54
C VAL A 218 -13.26 -0.64 13.21
N LEU A 219 -12.04 -0.77 12.68
CA LEU A 219 -11.02 -1.63 13.27
C LEU A 219 -10.52 -1.11 14.62
N PHE A 220 -10.47 0.22 14.82
CA PHE A 220 -10.15 0.81 16.12
C PHE A 220 -11.18 0.45 17.17
N GLU A 221 -12.47 0.43 16.84
CA GLU A 221 -13.52 0.02 17.78
C GLU A 221 -13.36 -1.43 18.27
N HIS A 222 -12.85 -2.33 17.42
CA HIS A 222 -12.60 -3.72 17.83
C HIS A 222 -11.51 -3.87 18.89
N ILE A 223 -10.54 -2.95 18.92
CA ILE A 223 -9.40 -3.00 19.86
C ILE A 223 -9.47 -1.92 20.95
N ARG A 224 -10.53 -1.10 20.93
CA ARG A 224 -10.81 -0.10 21.95
C ARG A 224 -10.94 -0.78 23.31
N GLY A 225 -10.25 -0.23 24.31
CA GLY A 225 -10.20 -0.80 25.66
C GLY A 225 -9.21 -1.95 25.83
N MET A 226 -8.47 -2.34 24.78
CA MET A 226 -7.42 -3.36 24.85
C MET A 226 -6.01 -2.78 24.73
N VAL A 227 -5.85 -1.51 24.40
CA VAL A 227 -4.54 -0.86 24.23
C VAL A 227 -4.11 -0.20 25.53
N TRP A 228 -2.88 -0.47 25.96
CA TRP A 228 -2.32 0.02 27.21
C TRP A 228 -0.95 0.64 27.02
N ASP A 229 -0.79 1.88 27.50
CA ASP A 229 0.51 2.50 27.72
C ASP A 229 1.13 1.93 29.00
N ILE A 230 2.34 1.38 28.88
CA ILE A 230 3.11 0.78 29.97
C ILE A 230 4.16 1.78 30.45
N PRO A 231 4.08 2.26 31.72
CA PRO A 231 5.11 3.11 32.29
C PRO A 231 6.47 2.41 32.34
N LYS A 232 7.56 3.18 32.22
CA LYS A 232 8.93 2.63 32.22
C LYS A 232 9.25 1.74 33.42
N ALA A 233 8.68 2.05 34.60
CA ALA A 233 8.86 1.27 35.82
C ALA A 233 8.22 -0.13 35.76
N ASP A 234 7.22 -0.32 34.90
CA ASP A 234 6.43 -1.54 34.79
C ASP A 234 6.88 -2.45 33.63
N ILE A 235 7.79 -2.00 32.75
CA ILE A 235 8.23 -2.75 31.56
C ILE A 235 8.75 -4.15 31.93
N GLY A 236 9.49 -4.28 33.04
CA GLY A 236 10.06 -5.56 33.48
C GLY A 236 9.03 -6.54 34.08
N LEU A 237 7.75 -6.14 34.18
CA LEU A 237 6.67 -6.97 34.71
C LEU A 237 5.97 -7.81 33.63
N LEU A 238 6.26 -7.57 32.35
CA LEU A 238 5.72 -8.33 31.22
C LEU A 238 6.85 -8.99 30.42
N PRO A 239 6.56 -10.09 29.71
CA PRO A 239 7.46 -10.59 28.67
C PRO A 239 7.74 -9.49 27.64
N ILE A 240 9.01 -9.27 27.33
CA ILE A 240 9.45 -8.14 26.48
C ILE A 240 8.87 -8.23 25.07
N GLU A 241 8.62 -9.44 24.58
CA GLU A 241 7.99 -9.74 23.29
C GLU A 241 6.53 -9.25 23.18
N ASN A 242 5.87 -8.99 24.30
CA ASN A 242 4.50 -8.45 24.34
C ASN A 242 4.47 -6.92 24.38
N ILE A 243 5.63 -6.26 24.45
CA ILE A 243 5.76 -4.82 24.48
C ILE A 243 6.31 -4.32 23.13
N TYR A 244 5.63 -3.33 22.56
CA TYR A 244 6.13 -2.57 21.41
C TYR A 244 6.26 -1.10 21.77
N TYR A 245 6.95 -0.35 20.92
CA TYR A 245 7.28 1.05 21.17
C TYR A 245 6.73 1.92 20.05
N GLU A 246 6.04 2.98 20.44
CA GLU A 246 5.48 3.98 19.53
C GLU A 246 5.83 5.37 20.09
N ASP A 247 6.58 6.13 19.29
CA ASP A 247 7.15 7.43 19.67
C ASP A 247 7.89 7.40 21.02
N THR A 248 7.26 7.92 22.07
CA THR A 248 7.82 8.04 23.42
C THR A 248 7.19 7.05 24.41
N LYS A 249 6.30 6.17 23.92
CA LYS A 249 5.48 5.28 24.72
C LYS A 249 5.89 3.82 24.51
N SER A 250 5.81 3.05 25.59
CA SER A 250 5.82 1.58 25.54
C SER A 250 4.37 1.12 25.62
N LYS A 251 3.95 0.22 24.74
CA LYS A 251 2.56 -0.19 24.60
C LYS A 251 2.43 -1.71 24.58
N THR A 252 1.24 -2.20 24.93
CA THR A 252 0.85 -3.60 24.79
C THR A 252 -0.65 -3.70 24.51
N ILE A 253 -1.07 -4.83 23.93
CA ILE A 253 -2.47 -5.14 23.65
C ILE A 253 -2.90 -6.28 24.59
N SER A 254 -3.93 -6.04 25.39
CA SER A 254 -4.46 -7.01 26.36
C SER A 254 -5.92 -6.71 26.72
N LYS A 255 -6.75 -7.75 26.80
CA LYS A 255 -8.17 -7.64 27.24
C LYS A 255 -8.31 -7.20 28.70
N THR A 256 -7.28 -7.36 29.51
CA THR A 256 -7.25 -6.98 30.93
C THR A 256 -6.05 -6.09 31.21
N LYS A 257 -6.15 -5.26 32.27
CA LYS A 257 -5.05 -4.39 32.70
C LYS A 257 -3.78 -5.22 32.95
N PRO A 258 -2.68 -4.99 32.19
CA PRO A 258 -1.53 -5.90 32.17
C PRO A 258 -0.53 -5.64 33.31
N THR A 259 -0.42 -4.41 33.80
CA THR A 259 0.46 -4.04 34.92
C THR A 259 -0.24 -3.04 35.87
N PRO A 260 0.19 -2.90 37.14
CA PRO A 260 -0.48 -2.03 38.11
C PRO A 260 -0.61 -0.57 37.66
N ASN A 261 0.41 -0.03 36.99
CA ASN A 261 0.44 1.37 36.56
C ASN A 261 0.09 1.55 35.07
N ALA A 262 -0.29 0.49 34.35
CA ALA A 262 -0.73 0.60 32.97
C ALA A 262 -1.93 1.56 32.83
N VAL A 263 -1.88 2.40 31.80
CA VAL A 263 -2.92 3.38 31.47
C VAL A 263 -3.53 3.00 30.13
N MET A 264 -4.86 2.89 30.07
CA MET A 264 -5.56 2.63 28.82
C MET A 264 -5.37 3.80 27.86
N SER A 265 -5.09 3.51 26.60
CA SER A 265 -4.92 4.52 25.55
C SER A 265 -5.85 4.27 24.37
N GLU A 266 -6.14 5.34 23.63
CA GLU A 266 -6.90 5.23 22.39
C GLU A 266 -6.09 4.47 21.33
N PRO A 267 -6.71 3.56 20.58
CA PRO A 267 -6.05 2.83 19.51
C PRO A 267 -5.44 3.73 18.43
N THR A 268 -4.29 3.32 17.90
CA THR A 268 -3.65 3.91 16.72
C THR A 268 -3.47 2.87 15.62
N MET A 269 -3.09 3.32 14.42
CA MET A 269 -2.80 2.42 13.30
C MET A 269 -1.64 1.45 13.61
N ASN A 270 -0.68 1.85 14.47
CA ASN A 270 0.39 0.94 14.90
C ASN A 270 -0.17 -0.19 15.77
N ASP A 271 -1.13 0.13 16.65
CA ASP A 271 -1.78 -0.87 17.50
C ASP A 271 -2.52 -1.92 16.64
N LEU A 272 -3.19 -1.51 15.56
CA LEU A 272 -3.80 -2.43 14.58
C LEU A 272 -2.74 -3.34 13.91
N TYR A 273 -1.62 -2.76 13.47
CA TYR A 273 -0.53 -3.52 12.87
C TYR A 273 0.03 -4.60 13.81
N PHE A 274 0.23 -4.27 15.08
CA PHE A 274 0.69 -5.24 16.09
C PHE A 274 -0.40 -6.27 16.43
N CYS A 275 -1.67 -5.88 16.55
CA CYS A 275 -2.79 -6.80 16.74
C CYS A 275 -2.82 -7.87 15.65
N GLY A 276 -2.60 -7.49 14.39
CA GLY A 276 -2.57 -8.41 13.26
C GLY A 276 -1.45 -9.45 13.29
N GLN A 277 -0.43 -9.25 14.13
CA GLN A 277 0.70 -10.18 14.27
C GLN A 277 0.57 -11.13 15.46
N LEU A 278 -0.31 -10.83 16.42
CA LEU A 278 -0.55 -11.69 17.56
C LEU A 278 -1.23 -12.98 17.09
N ASP A 279 -0.66 -14.12 17.47
CA ASP A 279 -1.30 -15.42 17.28
C ASP A 279 -2.42 -15.52 18.34
N GLY A 280 -3.71 -15.46 17.94
CA GLY A 280 -4.84 -15.66 18.88
C GLY A 280 -6.05 -14.71 18.80
N GLY A 281 -6.34 -14.11 17.63
CA GLY A 281 -7.71 -13.66 17.35
C GLY A 281 -8.19 -12.42 18.11
N VAL A 282 -7.41 -11.32 18.10
CA VAL A 282 -7.94 -10.02 18.58
C VAL A 282 -9.14 -9.57 17.73
N PHE A 283 -9.18 -9.99 16.46
CA PHE A 283 -10.29 -9.77 15.52
C PHE A 283 -11.18 -11.01 15.32
N GLU A 284 -11.05 -12.06 16.15
CA GLU A 284 -11.93 -13.25 16.16
C GLU A 284 -13.02 -13.16 17.24
#